data_AF-A0A397SWC6-F1
#
_entry.id   AF-A0A397SWC6-F1
#
_cell.length_a   1.000
_cell.length_b   1.000
_cell.length_c   1.000
_cell.angle_alpha   90.00
_cell.angle_beta   90.00
_cell.angle_gamma   90.00
#
_symmetry.space_group_name_H-M   'P 1'
#
loop_
_entity.id
_entity.type
_entity.pdbx_description
1 polymer ?
#
loop_
_entity_poly.entity_id
_entity_poly.type
_entity_poly.pdbx_seq_one_letter_code
_entity_poly.pdbx_strand_id
1 'polypeptide(L)' 'DFSYILTNKDFSEINATQIVWPEFHLQLYVWHIQYAIKQCLASNKISSYYSYNPKIVHEECSTIDPLNSRTFCPLNL' A
#
# COMPACT_ATOMS: atom_id res chain seq x y z
N ASP A 1 18.85 0.57 14.00
CA ASP A 1 18.05 1.75 13.67
C ASP A 1 17.73 1.75 12.19
N PHE A 2 16.44 1.65 11.86
CA PHE A 2 15.96 1.78 10.48
C PHE A 2 15.68 3.25 10.22
N SER A 3 16.28 3.79 9.16
CA SER A 3 16.04 5.16 8.73
C SER A 3 14.83 5.19 7.79
N TYR A 4 13.89 6.08 8.06
CA TYR A 4 12.66 6.24 7.29
C TYR A 4 12.68 7.52 6.48
N ILE A 5 12.19 7.46 5.24
CA ILE A 5 11.96 8.62 4.39
C ILE A 5 10.44 8.81 4.29
N LEU A 6 9.98 10.00 4.64
CA LEU A 6 8.59 10.40 4.43
C LEU A 6 8.41 10.91 3.00
N THR A 7 7.42 10.35 2.31
CA THR A 7 7.19 10.58 0.88
C THR A 7 5.74 10.99 0.65
N ASN A 8 5.53 11.78 -0.40
CA ASN A 8 4.19 11.94 -0.95
C ASN A 8 3.75 10.64 -1.67
N LYS A 9 2.44 10.45 -1.84
CA LYS A 9 1.86 9.39 -2.68
C LYS A 9 2.04 9.72 -4.17
N ASP A 10 3.28 9.94 -4.59
CA ASP A 10 3.69 10.13 -5.97
C ASP A 10 4.64 9.00 -6.38
N PHE A 11 4.26 8.25 -7.40
CA PHE A 11 5.05 7.08 -7.84
C PHE A 11 6.43 7.47 -8.38
N SER A 12 6.58 8.66 -8.97
CA SER A 12 7.88 9.10 -9.47
C SER A 12 8.83 9.45 -8.31
N GLU A 13 8.31 10.06 -7.26
CA GLU A 13 9.04 10.35 -6.02
C GLU A 13 9.42 9.07 -5.28
N ILE A 14 8.49 8.12 -5.15
CA ILE A 14 8.73 6.82 -4.52
C ILE A 14 9.83 6.06 -5.28
N ASN A 15 9.72 5.95 -6.60
CA ASN A 15 10.71 5.24 -7.42
C ASN A 15 12.09 5.90 -7.34
N ALA A 16 12.15 7.24 -7.43
CA ALA A 16 13.42 7.96 -7.31
C ALA A 16 14.05 7.74 -5.93
N THR A 17 13.25 7.77 -4.86
CA THR A 17 13.72 7.56 -3.49
C THR A 17 14.28 6.16 -3.30
N GLN A 18 13.60 5.13 -3.81
CA GLN A 18 14.09 3.74 -3.76
C GLN A 18 15.39 3.53 -4.54
N ILE A 19 15.59 4.25 -5.64
CA ILE A 19 16.81 4.18 -6.45
C ILE A 19 17.98 4.86 -5.73
N VAL A 20 17.75 6.03 -5.13
CA VAL A 20 18.80 6.85 -4.50
C VAL A 20 19.16 6.35 -3.10
N TRP A 21 18.18 5.85 -2.33
CA TRP A 21 18.34 5.39 -0.95
C TRP A 21 17.69 4.02 -0.72
N PRO A 22 18.21 2.95 -1.35
CA PRO A 22 17.62 1.61 -1.28
C PRO A 22 17.61 1.01 0.13
N GLU A 23 18.50 1.47 1.01
CA GLU A 23 18.60 1.04 2.40
C GLU A 23 17.59 1.72 3.34
N PHE A 24 16.87 2.73 2.87
CA PHE A 24 15.87 3.44 3.66
C PHE A 24 14.46 2.89 3.41
N HIS A 25 13.66 2.82 4.48
CA HIS A 25 12.25 2.45 4.36
C HIS A 25 11.41 3.68 4.00
N LEU A 26 10.56 3.56 2.98
CA LEU A 26 9.61 4.62 2.64
C LEU A 26 8.35 4.54 3.52
N GLN A 27 7.87 5.70 3.97
CA GLN A 27 6.59 5.86 4.65
C GLN A 27 5.79 7.01 4.01
N LEU A 28 4.49 6.81 3.84
CA LEU A 28 3.61 7.85 3.33
C LEU A 28 3.33 8.91 4.39
N TYR A 29 3.29 10.18 3.97
CA TYR A 29 2.88 11.27 4.85
C TYR A 29 1.44 11.10 5.34
N VAL A 30 1.24 11.20 6.66
CA VAL A 30 -0.06 10.98 7.32
C VAL A 30 -1.15 11.86 6.71
N TRP A 31 -0.82 13.09 6.33
CA TRP A 31 -1.74 14.01 5.66
C TRP A 31 -2.33 13.42 4.37
N HIS A 32 -1.52 12.76 3.53
CA HIS A 32 -1.99 12.15 2.29
C HIS A 32 -2.94 10.98 2.57
N ILE A 33 -2.65 10.19 3.61
CA ILE A 33 -3.52 9.09 4.04
C ILE A 33 -4.87 9.65 4.51
N GLN A 34 -4.85 10.66 5.38
CA GLN A 34 -6.07 11.30 5.89
C GLN A 34 -6.89 11.95 4.78
N TYR A 35 -6.22 12.63 3.85
CA TYR A 35 -6.88 13.26 2.71
C TYR A 35 -7.54 12.23 1.79
N ALA A 36 -6.84 11.13 1.47
CA ALA A 36 -7.38 10.05 0.65
C ALA A 36 -8.60 9.38 1.31
N ILE A 37 -8.57 9.13 2.62
CA ILE A 37 -9.71 8.59 3.36
C ILE A 37 -10.90 9.54 3.29
N LYS A 38 -10.69 10.83 3.55
CA LYS A 38 -11.76 11.84 3.48
C LYS A 38 -12.40 11.89 2.09
N GLN A 39 -11.59 11.87 1.03
CA GLN A 39 -12.08 11.87 -0.34
C GLN A 39 -12.85 10.59 -0.68
N CYS A 40 -12.39 9.43 -0.20
CA CYS A 40 -13.08 8.16 -0.37
C CYS A 40 -14.46 8.18 0.32
N LEU A 41 -14.53 8.67 1.56
CA LEU A 41 -15.77 8.77 2.32
C LEU A 41 -16.75 9.80 1.76
N ALA A 42 -16.25 10.89 1.18
CA ALA A 42 -17.07 11.94 0.55
C ALA A 42 -17.59 11.54 -0.85
N SER A 43 -17.05 10.48 -1.44
CA SER A 43 -17.38 10.05 -2.79
C SER A 43 -18.66 9.20 -2.80
N ASN A 44 -19.63 9.61 -3.63
CA ASN A 44 -20.82 8.80 -3.93
C ASN A 44 -20.57 7.71 -5.00
N LYS A 45 -19.32 7.54 -5.46
CA LYS A 45 -18.98 6.42 -6.34
C LYS A 45 -19.15 5.12 -5.57
N ILE A 46 -19.95 4.20 -6.10
CA ILE A 46 -20.00 2.82 -5.64
C ILE A 46 -18.57 2.30 -5.70
N SER A 47 -17.96 2.01 -4.55
CA SER A 47 -16.64 1.39 -4.55
C SER A 47 -16.80 0.06 -5.25
N SER A 48 -16.14 -0.13 -6.38
CA SER A 48 -15.98 -1.46 -6.96
C SER A 48 -15.14 -2.26 -5.97
N TYR A 49 -15.81 -2.94 -5.04
CA TYR A 49 -15.18 -3.87 -4.14
C TYR A 49 -14.80 -5.08 -4.99
N TYR A 50 -13.57 -5.08 -5.51
CA TYR A 50 -12.97 -6.32 -5.99
C TYR A 50 -12.84 -7.21 -4.76
N SER A 51 -13.68 -8.23 -4.65
CA SER A 51 -13.61 -9.14 -3.51
C SER A 51 -12.25 -9.83 -3.53
N TYR A 52 -11.38 -9.45 -2.59
CA TYR A 52 -10.10 -10.12 -2.41
C TYR A 52 -10.35 -11.63 -2.27
N ASN A 53 -9.78 -12.42 -3.19
CA ASN A 53 -9.86 -13.87 -3.16
C ASN A 53 -8.49 -14.43 -2.72
N PRO A 54 -8.33 -14.80 -1.44
CA PRO A 54 -7.04 -15.23 -0.90
C PRO A 54 -6.49 -16.49 -1.58
N LYS A 55 -7.35 -17.32 -2.19
CA LYS A 55 -6.93 -18.52 -2.92
C LYS A 55 -6.21 -18.16 -4.22
N ILE A 56 -6.79 -17.25 -5.00
CA ILE A 56 -6.18 -16.78 -6.26
C ILE A 56 -4.85 -16.09 -5.99
N VAL A 57 -4.79 -15.27 -4.94
CA VAL A 57 -3.54 -14.55 -4.61
C VAL A 57 -2.46 -15.49 -4.07
N HIS A 58 -2.82 -16.56 -3.33
CA HIS A 58 -1.85 -17.57 -2.92
C HIS A 58 -1.25 -18.33 -4.11
N GLU A 59 -2.04 -18.58 -5.15
CA GLU A 59 -1.56 -19.17 -6.40
C GLU A 59 -0.52 -18.27 -7.10
N GLU A 60 -0.68 -16.95 -7.01
CA GLU A 60 0.27 -15.96 -7.56
C GLU A 60 1.45 -15.65 -6.62
N CYS A 61 1.26 -15.79 -5.30
CA CYS A 61 2.24 -15.47 -4.27
C CYS A 61 2.14 -16.46 -3.10
N SER A 62 3.03 -17.45 -3.11
CA SER A 62 3.05 -18.55 -2.11
C SER A 62 3.32 -18.09 -0.67
N THR A 63 3.76 -16.84 -0.49
CA THR A 63 4.02 -16.21 0.82
C THR A 63 2.72 -15.82 1.54
N ILE A 64 1.61 -15.63 0.82
CA ILE A 64 0.34 -15.21 1.40
C ILE A 64 -0.44 -16.43 1.87
N ASP A 65 -0.55 -16.63 3.18
CA ASP A 65 -1.34 -17.72 3.74
C ASP A 65 -2.86 -17.49 3.49
N PRO A 66 -3.55 -18.40 2.75
CA PRO A 66 -4.96 -18.23 2.42
C PRO A 66 -5.87 -18.34 3.65
N LEU A 67 -5.38 -18.85 4.78
CA LEU A 67 -6.13 -19.00 6.03
C LEU A 67 -6.12 -17.73 6.90
N ASN A 68 -5.15 -16.83 6.71
CA ASN A 68 -4.97 -15.60 7.48
C ASN A 68 -5.51 -14.36 6.75
N SER A 69 -6.78 -14.42 6.33
CA SER A 69 -7.49 -13.35 5.61
C SER A 69 -7.67 -12.03 6.41
N ARG A 70 -7.16 -11.95 7.65
CA ARG A 70 -7.22 -10.74 8.48
C ARG A 70 -5.99 -9.85 8.40
N THR A 71 -4.90 -10.33 7.82
CA THR A 71 -3.68 -9.53 7.70
C THR A 71 -3.64 -8.92 6.31
N PHE A 72 -4.19 -7.71 6.19
CA PHE A 72 -3.83 -6.80 5.12
C PHE A 72 -2.32 -6.61 5.20
N CYS A 73 -1.58 -7.23 4.27
CA CYS A 73 -0.21 -6.88 3.96
C CYS A 73 -0.27 -5.89 2.79
N PRO A 74 -0.13 -4.57 3.02
CA PRO A 74 0.07 -3.63 1.94
C PRO A 74 1.56 -3.67 1.56
N LEU A 75 1.97 -4.65 0.76
CA LEU A 75 3.30 -4.77 0.17
C LEU A 75 3.10 -5.52 -1.17
N ASN A 76 3.58 -5.10 -2.33
CA ASN A 76 4.52 -4.08 -2.73
C ASN A 76 4.07 -3.56 -4.11
N LEU A 77 3.84 -2.26 -4.25
CA LEU A 77 4.00 -1.54 -5.51
C LEU A 77 4.43 -0.10 -5.23
#